data_AF-A0A930ZJI1-F1
#
_entry.id   AF-A0A930ZJI1-F1
#
_cell.length_a   1.000
_cell.length_b   1.000
_cell.length_c   1.000
_cell.angle_alpha   90.00
_cell.angle_beta   90.00
_cell.angle_gamma   90.00
#
_symmetry.space_group_name_H-M   'P 1'
#
loop_
_entity.id
_entity.type
_entity.pdbx_description
1 polymer ?
#
loop_
_entity_poly.entity_id
_entity_poly.type
_entity_poly.pdbx_seq_one_letter_code
_entity_poly.pdbx_strand_id
1 'polypeptide(L)'
;MSLPTLRQLLELPAFSGGEVLSGESGLEEQITWVHVAEVLDVGRLLSGGELMLSTGMELARATPESRIAYVRSLSEAGVHGLALELVRWLQEVPSEMLQTARGLEFPLLVFRCEVRFADLTRAAHERILRPNVHREEPALGALLEALIETGRGTGFLQSQLGPVLALPARPKNTLLATLEALLAAQFNIAETARKLGVRRQSVYYRLEQLTGMLGNLDDTERRLGLWAALELLKR
;
A
#
# COMPACT_ATOMS: atom_id res chain seq x y z
N MET A 1 -7.13 -6.78 -5.43
CA MET A 1 -5.69 -6.45 -5.33
C MET A 1 -4.93 -7.53 -6.07
N SER A 2 -4.22 -7.23 -7.16
CA SER A 2 -3.36 -8.25 -7.79
C SER A 2 -1.95 -8.12 -7.20
N LEU A 3 -1.39 -9.23 -6.74
CA LEU A 3 0.01 -9.31 -6.33
C LEU A 3 0.91 -9.07 -7.56
N PRO A 4 2.15 -8.58 -7.36
CA PRO A 4 3.09 -8.48 -8.47
C PRO A 4 3.50 -9.86 -8.97
N THR A 5 3.71 -10.00 -10.27
CA THR A 5 4.36 -11.19 -10.83
C THR A 5 5.86 -11.15 -10.56
N LEU A 6 6.53 -12.30 -10.67
CA LEU A 6 7.99 -12.34 -10.58
C LEU A 6 8.63 -11.41 -11.63
N ARG A 7 8.12 -11.40 -12.88
CA ARG A 7 8.57 -10.48 -13.94
C ARG A 7 8.52 -9.02 -13.49
N GLN A 8 7.41 -8.60 -12.89
CA GLN A 8 7.25 -7.23 -12.39
C GLN A 8 8.21 -6.89 -11.25
N LEU A 9 8.60 -7.86 -10.41
CA LEU A 9 9.64 -7.63 -9.40
C LEU A 9 11.01 -7.46 -10.04
N LEU A 10 11.34 -8.22 -11.09
CA LEU A 10 12.62 -8.11 -11.81
C LEU A 10 12.79 -6.79 -12.55
N GLU A 11 11.69 -6.13 -12.91
CA GLU A 11 11.69 -4.79 -13.50
C GLU A 11 12.01 -3.68 -12.48
N LEU A 12 11.98 -3.97 -11.17
CA LEU A 12 12.31 -2.98 -10.15
C LEU A 12 13.80 -2.63 -10.17
N PRO A 13 14.18 -1.35 -9.94
CA PRO A 13 15.60 -0.94 -9.94
C PRO A 13 16.49 -1.76 -9.01
N ALA A 14 15.95 -2.22 -7.86
CA ALA A 14 16.67 -3.06 -6.91
C ALA A 14 17.10 -4.41 -7.51
N PHE A 15 16.36 -4.93 -8.50
CA PHE A 15 16.59 -6.22 -9.15
C PHE A 15 17.38 -6.10 -10.48
N SER A 16 17.83 -4.90 -10.87
CA SER A 16 18.45 -4.61 -12.17
C SER A 16 19.77 -5.37 -12.50
N GLY A 17 20.28 -6.19 -11.58
CA GLY A 17 21.43 -7.09 -11.79
C GLY A 17 21.07 -8.58 -11.81
N GLY A 18 19.79 -8.94 -11.78
CA GLY A 18 19.32 -10.32 -11.79
C GLY A 18 19.29 -10.91 -13.20
N GLU A 19 19.90 -12.08 -13.37
CA GLU A 19 19.88 -12.88 -14.60
C GLU A 19 19.02 -14.13 -14.38
N VAL A 20 18.06 -14.38 -15.27
CA VAL A 20 17.23 -15.60 -15.25
C VAL A 20 17.94 -16.71 -16.02
N LEU A 21 18.16 -17.86 -15.38
CA LEU A 21 18.87 -19.02 -15.95
C LEU A 21 17.95 -20.19 -16.35
N SER A 22 16.75 -20.25 -15.79
CA SER A 22 15.71 -21.24 -16.09
C SER A 22 14.31 -20.73 -15.67
N GLY A 23 13.26 -21.41 -16.14
CA GLY A 23 11.89 -21.21 -15.66
C GLY A 23 11.21 -19.93 -16.16
N GLU A 24 11.47 -19.51 -17.41
CA GLU A 24 10.83 -18.33 -18.01
C GLU A 24 9.30 -18.36 -17.95
N SER A 25 8.69 -19.54 -18.04
CA SER A 25 7.23 -19.74 -17.91
C SER A 25 6.70 -19.35 -16.52
N GLY A 26 7.50 -19.55 -15.47
CA GLY A 26 7.12 -19.19 -14.09
C GLY A 26 7.26 -17.71 -13.74
N LEU A 27 7.76 -16.86 -14.66
CA LEU A 27 7.92 -15.43 -14.38
C LEU A 27 6.59 -14.67 -14.26
N GLU A 28 5.50 -15.22 -14.81
CA GLU A 28 4.16 -14.63 -14.69
C GLU A 28 3.44 -15.03 -13.39
N GLU A 29 4.03 -15.92 -12.59
CA GLU A 29 3.45 -16.33 -11.32
C GLU A 29 3.51 -15.20 -10.28
N GLN A 30 2.47 -15.12 -9.45
CA GLN A 30 2.31 -14.07 -8.45
C GLN A 30 3.22 -14.30 -7.25
N ILE A 31 3.96 -13.28 -6.84
CA ILE A 31 4.82 -13.34 -5.66
C ILE A 31 4.07 -12.82 -4.45
N THR A 32 3.91 -13.70 -3.46
CA THR A 32 3.25 -13.41 -2.18
C THR A 32 4.22 -12.78 -1.19
N TRP A 33 5.49 -13.19 -1.24
CA TRP A 33 6.53 -12.72 -0.33
C TRP A 33 7.95 -12.95 -0.88
N VAL A 34 8.93 -12.23 -0.33
CA VAL A 34 10.36 -12.48 -0.58
C VAL A 34 11.03 -12.87 0.73
N HIS A 35 11.70 -14.03 0.74
CA HIS A 35 12.37 -14.59 1.91
C HIS A 35 13.86 -14.77 1.68
N VAL A 36 14.66 -14.45 2.69
CA VAL A 36 16.09 -14.79 2.72
C VAL A 36 16.27 -16.02 3.61
N ALA A 37 16.88 -17.09 3.10
CA ALA A 37 17.18 -18.26 3.90
C ALA A 37 18.49 -18.95 3.46
N GLU A 38 19.22 -19.47 4.45
CA GLU A 38 20.44 -20.28 4.27
C GLU A 38 20.24 -21.65 4.93
N VAL A 39 19.14 -22.33 4.60
CA VAL A 39 18.80 -23.64 5.16
C VAL A 39 18.30 -24.54 4.03
N LEU A 40 18.90 -25.72 3.88
CA LEU A 40 18.61 -26.67 2.79
C LEU A 40 17.26 -27.40 2.93
N ASP A 41 16.60 -27.29 4.08
CA ASP A 41 15.31 -27.93 4.33
C ASP A 41 14.26 -26.91 4.78
N VAL A 42 14.25 -25.78 4.08
CA VAL A 42 13.30 -24.68 4.30
C VAL A 42 11.92 -24.98 3.72
N GLY A 43 11.82 -25.88 2.72
CA GLY A 43 10.57 -26.13 1.99
C GLY A 43 9.37 -26.46 2.89
N ARG A 44 9.58 -27.19 3.99
CA ARG A 44 8.54 -27.55 4.97
C ARG A 44 7.99 -26.38 5.81
N LEU A 45 8.60 -25.21 5.74
CA LEU A 45 8.19 -24.00 6.46
C LEU A 45 7.56 -22.95 5.53
N LEU A 46 7.46 -23.24 4.23
CA LEU A 46 6.95 -22.32 3.22
C LEU A 46 5.46 -22.56 2.97
N SER A 47 4.75 -21.49 2.58
CA SER A 47 3.32 -21.50 2.28
C SER A 47 3.02 -21.51 0.78
N GLY A 48 4.03 -21.28 -0.05
CA GLY A 48 3.90 -21.16 -1.50
C GLY A 48 3.77 -19.70 -1.96
N GLY A 49 4.18 -19.46 -3.20
CA GLY A 49 4.19 -18.15 -3.83
C GLY A 49 5.39 -17.26 -3.50
N GLU A 50 6.35 -17.76 -2.72
CA GLU A 50 7.51 -16.97 -2.31
C GLU A 50 8.61 -16.94 -3.38
N LEU A 51 9.42 -15.87 -3.34
CA LEU A 51 10.74 -15.82 -3.98
C LEU A 51 11.81 -15.98 -2.90
N MET A 52 12.65 -17.02 -3.04
CA MET A 52 13.75 -17.29 -2.11
C MET A 52 15.02 -16.57 -2.54
N LEU A 53 15.70 -15.93 -1.60
CA LEU A 53 17.01 -15.31 -1.78
C LEU A 53 18.04 -16.06 -0.93
N SER A 54 19.18 -16.39 -1.53
CA SER A 54 20.29 -17.04 -0.81
C SER A 54 21.64 -16.60 -1.38
N THR A 55 22.63 -16.48 -0.50
CA THR A 55 24.06 -16.29 -0.80
C THR A 55 24.75 -17.60 -1.19
N GLY A 56 24.02 -18.72 -1.13
CA GLY A 56 24.51 -20.05 -1.47
C GLY A 56 25.50 -20.63 -0.46
N MET A 57 25.55 -20.11 0.77
CA MET A 57 26.53 -20.53 1.78
C MET A 57 26.41 -22.02 2.13
N GLU A 58 25.19 -22.48 2.42
CA GLU A 58 24.94 -23.91 2.70
C GLU A 58 25.01 -24.75 1.42
N LEU A 59 24.58 -24.19 0.27
CA LEU A 59 24.65 -24.87 -1.02
C LEU A 59 26.10 -25.16 -1.45
N ALA A 60 27.03 -24.26 -1.16
CA ALA A 60 28.45 -24.47 -1.45
C ALA A 60 29.04 -25.67 -0.69
N ARG A 61 28.53 -25.96 0.51
CA ARG A 61 28.97 -27.08 1.37
C ARG A 61 28.20 -28.38 1.13
N ALA A 62 27.03 -28.29 0.48
CA ALA A 62 26.15 -29.42 0.22
C ALA A 62 26.70 -30.38 -0.84
N THR A 63 26.30 -31.65 -0.75
CA THR A 63 26.57 -32.63 -1.82
C THR A 63 25.67 -32.36 -3.04
N PRO A 64 26.03 -32.87 -4.23
CA PRO A 64 25.19 -32.76 -5.42
C PRO A 64 23.75 -33.24 -5.19
N GLU A 65 23.57 -34.35 -4.47
CA GLU A 65 22.26 -34.92 -4.16
C GLU A 65 21.43 -33.99 -3.28
N SER A 66 22.05 -33.39 -2.26
CA SER A 66 21.38 -32.41 -1.39
C SER A 66 20.98 -31.15 -2.14
N ARG A 67 21.78 -30.69 -3.12
CA ARG A 67 21.45 -29.54 -3.97
C ARG A 67 20.26 -29.81 -4.89
N ILE A 68 20.21 -31.01 -5.49
CA ILE A 68 19.07 -31.46 -6.29
C ILE A 68 17.81 -31.52 -5.42
N ALA A 69 17.93 -32.13 -4.24
CA ALA A 69 16.82 -32.24 -3.28
C ALA A 69 16.31 -30.87 -2.84
N TYR A 70 17.20 -29.89 -2.64
CA TYR A 70 16.83 -28.52 -2.28
C TYR A 70 15.93 -27.88 -3.35
N VAL A 71 16.35 -27.88 -4.62
CA VAL A 71 15.57 -27.30 -5.73
C VAL A 71 14.20 -27.99 -5.85
N ARG A 72 14.17 -29.32 -5.75
CA ARG A 72 12.91 -30.08 -5.77
C ARG A 72 11.99 -29.68 -4.61
N SER A 73 12.54 -29.57 -3.40
CA SER A 73 11.75 -29.21 -2.22
C SER A 73 11.12 -27.82 -2.32
N LEU A 74 11.81 -26.84 -2.92
CA LEU A 74 11.26 -25.51 -3.17
C LEU A 74 10.12 -25.57 -4.19
N SER A 75 10.35 -26.27 -5.31
CA SER A 75 9.32 -26.43 -6.35
C SER A 75 8.09 -27.16 -5.81
N GLU A 76 8.26 -28.21 -5.01
CA GLU A 76 7.18 -28.98 -4.37
C GLU A 76 6.41 -28.15 -3.33
N ALA A 77 7.09 -27.22 -2.65
CA ALA A 77 6.48 -26.29 -1.72
C ALA A 77 5.72 -25.13 -2.41
N GLY A 78 5.71 -25.07 -3.75
CA GLY A 78 5.04 -24.01 -4.50
C GLY A 78 5.79 -22.68 -4.50
N VAL A 79 7.10 -22.69 -4.26
CA VAL A 79 7.95 -21.49 -4.39
C VAL A 79 8.01 -21.08 -5.86
N HIS A 80 7.93 -19.78 -6.12
CA HIS A 80 7.90 -19.23 -7.49
C HIS A 80 9.26 -18.78 -7.99
N GLY A 81 10.31 -18.88 -7.18
CA GLY A 81 11.68 -18.80 -7.68
C GLY A 81 12.75 -18.87 -6.60
N LEU A 82 13.98 -19.08 -7.04
CA LEU A 82 15.19 -18.98 -6.24
C LEU A 82 16.16 -17.99 -6.89
N ALA A 83 16.60 -16.98 -6.15
CA ALA A 83 17.65 -16.07 -6.58
C ALA A 83 18.93 -16.27 -5.74
N LEU A 84 20.04 -16.52 -6.42
CA LEU A 84 21.35 -16.79 -5.81
C LEU A 84 22.30 -15.61 -6.01
N GLU A 85 22.92 -15.13 -4.95
CA GLU A 85 24.06 -14.23 -5.05
C GLU A 85 25.35 -15.04 -5.28
N LEU A 86 25.97 -14.87 -6.45
CA LEU A 86 27.13 -15.63 -6.90
C LEU A 86 28.47 -14.91 -6.67
N VAL A 87 28.71 -14.42 -5.45
CA VAL A 87 29.89 -13.59 -5.15
C VAL A 87 30.87 -14.29 -4.22
N ARG A 88 30.46 -14.58 -2.98
CA ARG A 88 31.39 -14.99 -1.92
C ARG A 88 31.47 -16.48 -1.70
N TRP A 89 30.31 -17.13 -1.51
CA TRP A 89 30.26 -18.54 -1.10
C TRP A 89 30.05 -19.48 -2.28
N LEU A 90 29.20 -19.07 -3.21
CA LEU A 90 28.92 -19.75 -4.47
C LEU A 90 29.32 -18.79 -5.58
N GLN A 91 30.14 -19.21 -6.54
CA GLN A 91 30.61 -18.34 -7.64
C GLN A 91 29.93 -18.69 -8.98
N GLU A 92 29.49 -19.94 -9.11
CA GLU A 92 28.73 -20.44 -10.24
C GLU A 92 27.60 -21.33 -9.72
N VAL A 93 26.49 -21.37 -10.47
CA VAL A 93 25.41 -22.30 -10.14
C VAL A 93 25.90 -23.73 -10.41
N PRO A 94 25.85 -24.64 -9.43
CA PRO A 94 26.18 -26.04 -9.65
C PRO A 94 25.31 -26.64 -10.76
N SER A 95 25.94 -27.35 -11.70
CA SER A 95 25.28 -27.82 -12.92
C SER A 95 24.06 -28.69 -12.64
N GLU A 96 24.09 -29.48 -11.57
CA GLU A 96 23.02 -30.34 -11.09
C GLU A 96 21.78 -29.55 -10.64
N MET A 97 21.98 -28.37 -10.04
CA MET A 97 20.88 -27.47 -9.67
C MET A 97 20.23 -26.88 -10.92
N LEU A 98 21.04 -26.38 -11.85
CA LEU A 98 20.55 -25.76 -13.08
C LEU A 98 19.80 -26.77 -13.96
N GLN A 99 20.32 -28.00 -14.08
CA GLN A 99 19.63 -29.07 -14.81
C GLN A 99 18.30 -29.44 -14.15
N THR A 100 18.28 -29.54 -12.82
CA THR A 100 17.05 -29.84 -12.06
C THR A 100 16.03 -28.72 -12.23
N ALA A 101 16.44 -27.45 -12.09
CA ALA A 101 15.56 -26.30 -12.25
C ALA A 101 14.98 -26.23 -13.67
N ARG A 102 15.79 -26.48 -14.70
CA ARG A 102 15.30 -26.57 -16.09
C ARG A 102 14.30 -27.70 -16.29
N GLY A 103 14.55 -28.88 -15.73
CA GLY A 103 13.64 -30.03 -15.84
C GLY A 103 12.30 -29.83 -15.15
N LEU A 104 12.25 -28.96 -14.13
CA LEU A 104 11.04 -28.58 -13.40
C LEU A 104 10.38 -27.30 -13.92
N GLU A 105 10.97 -26.65 -14.93
CA GLU A 105 10.64 -25.28 -15.33
C GLU A 105 10.65 -24.27 -14.17
N PHE A 106 11.47 -24.53 -13.15
CA PHE A 106 11.56 -23.73 -11.93
C PHE A 106 12.40 -22.46 -12.16
N PRO A 107 11.89 -21.26 -11.82
CA PRO A 107 12.62 -20.01 -11.98
C PRO A 107 13.89 -19.97 -11.11
N LEU A 108 15.05 -19.96 -11.76
CA LEU A 108 16.34 -19.82 -11.10
C LEU A 108 17.01 -18.54 -11.59
N LEU A 109 17.32 -17.64 -10.67
CA LEU A 109 17.90 -16.34 -10.92
C LEU A 109 19.25 -16.21 -10.23
N VAL A 110 20.13 -15.37 -10.79
CA VAL A 110 21.43 -15.11 -10.20
C VAL A 110 21.77 -13.63 -10.19
N PHE A 111 22.49 -13.21 -9.16
CA PHE A 111 23.15 -11.92 -9.09
C PHE A 111 24.67 -12.14 -9.10
N ARG A 112 25.36 -11.58 -10.09
CA ARG A 112 26.83 -11.72 -10.26
C ARG A 112 27.64 -10.60 -9.59
N CYS A 113 26.95 -9.68 -8.93
CA CYS A 113 27.54 -8.60 -8.16
C CYS A 113 26.93 -8.63 -6.77
N GLU A 114 27.58 -8.00 -5.80
CA GLU A 114 27.07 -7.92 -4.43
C GLU A 114 25.73 -7.16 -4.42
N VAL A 115 24.70 -7.78 -3.83
CA VAL A 115 23.37 -7.19 -3.72
C VAL A 115 22.93 -7.20 -2.26
N ARG A 116 22.46 -6.05 -1.80
CA ARG A 116 21.89 -5.93 -0.47
C ARG A 116 20.50 -6.57 -0.49
N PHE A 117 20.37 -7.78 0.05
CA PHE A 117 19.06 -8.44 0.16
C PHE A 117 18.03 -7.62 0.95
N ALA A 118 18.48 -6.72 1.84
CA ALA A 118 17.61 -5.75 2.49
C ALA A 118 16.94 -4.76 1.51
N ASP A 119 17.62 -4.41 0.41
CA ASP A 119 17.09 -3.52 -0.62
C ASP A 119 16.13 -4.28 -1.56
N LEU A 120 16.45 -5.55 -1.90
CA LEU A 120 15.54 -6.43 -2.65
C LEU A 120 14.24 -6.69 -1.88
N THR A 121 14.34 -7.09 -0.62
CA THR A 121 13.17 -7.39 0.22
C THR A 121 12.32 -6.15 0.44
N ARG A 122 12.93 -4.99 0.74
CA ARG A 122 12.21 -3.72 0.85
C ARG A 122 11.44 -3.39 -0.42
N ALA A 123 12.11 -3.41 -1.59
CA ALA A 123 11.48 -3.05 -2.86
C ALA A 123 10.32 -4.00 -3.22
N ALA A 124 10.51 -5.31 -3.01
CA ALA A 124 9.48 -6.30 -3.28
C ALA A 124 8.30 -6.19 -2.30
N HIS A 125 8.56 -6.10 -1.00
CA HIS A 125 7.50 -5.94 0.01
C HIS A 125 6.74 -4.65 -0.18
N GLU A 126 7.38 -3.54 -0.56
CA GLU A 126 6.67 -2.33 -0.93
C GLU A 126 5.72 -2.55 -2.10
N ARG A 127 6.12 -3.34 -3.10
CA ARG A 127 5.25 -3.64 -4.25
C ARG A 127 4.10 -4.58 -3.89
N ILE A 128 4.35 -5.55 -3.02
CA ILE A 128 3.38 -6.55 -2.54
C ILE A 128 2.35 -5.89 -1.60
N LEU A 129 2.81 -5.07 -0.66
CA LEU A 129 1.98 -4.46 0.39
C LEU A 129 1.29 -3.17 -0.07
N ARG A 130 1.74 -2.53 -1.14
CA ARG A 130 1.01 -1.40 -1.72
C ARG A 130 -0.23 -1.94 -2.41
N PRO A 131 -1.45 -1.61 -1.94
CA PRO A 131 -2.64 -1.87 -2.74
C PRO A 131 -2.43 -1.22 -4.11
N ASN A 132 -2.78 -1.93 -5.19
CA ASN A 132 -3.09 -1.28 -6.47
C ASN A 132 -4.30 -0.38 -6.20
N VAL A 133 -4.07 0.76 -5.56
CA VAL A 133 -4.95 1.90 -5.63
C VAL A 133 -4.72 2.35 -7.06
N HIS A 134 -5.52 1.81 -7.98
CA HIS A 134 -5.90 2.60 -9.13
C HIS A 134 -6.12 4.00 -8.59
N ARG A 135 -5.48 5.00 -9.20
CA ARG A 135 -5.67 6.41 -8.88
C ARG A 135 -7.16 6.73 -9.05
N GLU A 136 -7.98 6.30 -8.09
CA GLU A 136 -9.33 6.75 -7.90
C GLU A 136 -9.11 8.21 -7.56
N GLU A 137 -9.66 9.09 -8.39
CA GLU A 137 -9.94 10.44 -7.94
C GLU A 137 -10.58 10.31 -6.56
N PRO A 138 -10.14 11.10 -5.55
CA PRO A 138 -10.67 10.96 -4.21
C PRO A 138 -12.19 10.93 -4.31
N ALA A 139 -12.83 9.86 -3.84
CA ALA A 139 -14.24 9.56 -4.16
C ALA A 139 -15.20 10.74 -3.90
N LEU A 140 -14.84 11.61 -2.95
CA LEU A 140 -15.55 12.86 -2.71
C LEU A 140 -15.47 13.84 -3.88
N GLY A 141 -14.30 14.03 -4.50
CA GLY A 141 -14.10 14.96 -5.61
C GLY A 141 -15.02 14.65 -6.79
N ALA A 142 -15.02 13.39 -7.25
CA ALA A 142 -15.90 12.92 -8.30
C ALA A 142 -17.39 13.04 -7.92
N LEU A 143 -17.75 12.74 -6.66
CA LEU A 143 -19.12 12.92 -6.16
C LEU A 143 -19.57 14.39 -6.17
N LEU A 144 -18.69 15.31 -5.75
CA LEU A 144 -18.98 16.75 -5.76
C LEU A 144 -19.10 17.29 -7.18
N GLU A 145 -18.26 16.81 -8.11
CA GLU A 145 -18.35 17.16 -9.53
C GLU A 145 -19.67 16.68 -10.12
N ALA A 146 -20.07 15.44 -9.86
CA ALA A 146 -21.37 14.93 -10.28
C ALA A 146 -22.54 15.76 -9.70
N LEU A 147 -22.45 16.26 -8.47
CA LEU A 147 -23.47 17.16 -7.89
C LEU A 147 -23.53 18.53 -8.61
N ILE A 148 -22.39 19.06 -9.04
CA ILE A 148 -22.32 20.31 -9.81
C ILE A 148 -22.89 20.08 -11.21
N GLU A 149 -22.45 19.04 -11.91
CA GLU A 149 -22.87 18.70 -13.27
C GLU A 149 -24.37 18.41 -13.36
N THR A 150 -24.93 17.74 -12.36
CA THR A 150 -26.38 17.47 -12.28
C THR A 150 -27.21 18.67 -11.81
N GLY A 151 -26.58 19.81 -11.48
CA GLY A 151 -27.25 21.01 -10.97
C GLY A 151 -27.84 20.85 -9.56
N ARG A 152 -27.46 19.79 -8.83
CA ARG A 152 -27.99 19.48 -7.48
C ARG A 152 -27.19 20.12 -6.35
N GLY A 153 -26.02 20.69 -6.66
CA GLY A 153 -25.12 21.30 -5.67
C GLY A 153 -25.78 22.37 -4.79
N THR A 154 -26.51 23.32 -5.39
CA THR A 154 -27.17 24.41 -4.63
C THR A 154 -28.22 23.88 -3.66
N GLY A 155 -29.03 22.91 -4.08
CA GLY A 155 -30.03 22.28 -3.23
C GLY A 155 -29.39 21.53 -2.05
N PHE A 156 -28.29 20.82 -2.33
CA PHE A 156 -27.50 20.16 -1.29
C PHE A 156 -26.93 21.16 -0.28
N LEU A 157 -26.24 22.22 -0.73
CA LEU A 157 -25.72 23.30 0.13
C LEU A 157 -26.83 23.90 1.02
N GLN A 158 -27.99 24.18 0.44
CA GLN A 158 -29.10 24.77 1.19
C GLN A 158 -29.65 23.80 2.24
N SER A 159 -29.75 22.50 1.93
CA SER A 159 -30.19 21.48 2.88
C SER A 159 -29.22 21.25 4.04
N GLN A 160 -27.91 21.39 3.80
CA GLN A 160 -26.88 21.12 4.79
C GLN A 160 -26.53 22.36 5.60
N LEU A 161 -26.31 23.51 4.95
CA LEU A 161 -25.75 24.73 5.53
C LEU A 161 -26.69 25.95 5.45
N GLY A 162 -27.89 25.81 4.90
CA GLY A 162 -28.83 26.92 4.63
C GLY A 162 -29.00 27.93 5.78
N PRO A 163 -29.28 27.49 7.02
CA PRO A 163 -29.40 28.40 8.16
C PRO A 163 -28.15 29.24 8.44
N VAL A 164 -26.96 28.68 8.25
CA VAL A 164 -25.67 29.39 8.43
C VAL A 164 -25.39 30.31 7.23
N LEU A 165 -25.73 29.88 6.01
CA LEU A 165 -25.54 30.66 4.79
C LEU A 165 -26.43 31.92 4.74
N ALA A 166 -27.59 31.89 5.41
CA ALA A 166 -28.51 33.01 5.54
C ALA A 166 -28.03 34.11 6.49
N LEU A 167 -26.96 33.88 7.27
CA LEU A 167 -26.44 34.86 8.23
C LEU A 167 -25.70 36.02 7.54
N PRO A 168 -25.62 37.19 8.22
CA PRO A 168 -24.74 38.27 7.80
C PRO A 168 -23.28 37.81 7.64
N ALA A 169 -22.51 38.50 6.79
CA ALA A 169 -21.17 38.06 6.39
C ALA A 169 -20.22 37.73 7.56
N ARG A 170 -20.16 38.59 8.59
CA ARG A 170 -19.29 38.39 9.75
C ARG A 170 -19.63 37.11 10.55
N PRO A 171 -20.86 36.92 11.07
CA PRO A 171 -21.21 35.71 11.80
C PRO A 171 -21.16 34.46 10.91
N LYS A 172 -21.61 34.55 9.64
CA LYS A 172 -21.50 33.46 8.67
C LYS A 172 -20.08 32.93 8.54
N ASN A 173 -19.14 33.81 8.22
CA ASN A 173 -17.74 33.42 8.00
C ASN A 173 -17.12 32.83 9.28
N THR A 174 -17.47 33.39 10.44
CA THR A 174 -16.98 32.91 11.74
C THR A 174 -17.49 31.49 12.05
N LEU A 175 -18.77 31.22 11.81
CA LEU A 175 -19.37 29.92 12.07
C LEU A 175 -18.93 28.87 11.05
N LEU A 176 -18.80 29.22 9.77
CA LEU A 176 -18.26 28.31 8.75
C LEU A 176 -16.81 27.92 9.05
N ALA A 177 -15.95 28.89 9.37
CA ALA A 177 -14.56 28.59 9.77
C ALA A 177 -14.50 27.72 11.04
N THR A 178 -15.43 27.94 11.98
CA THR A 178 -15.49 27.12 13.20
C THR A 178 -15.97 25.70 12.91
N LEU A 179 -16.98 25.53 12.05
CA LEU A 179 -17.48 24.22 11.63
C LEU A 179 -16.41 23.42 10.89
N GLU A 180 -15.69 24.06 9.97
CA GLU A 180 -14.56 23.44 9.27
C GLU A 180 -13.48 22.99 10.24
N ALA A 181 -13.09 23.85 11.19
CA ALA A 181 -12.10 23.53 12.20
C ALA A 181 -12.56 22.39 13.14
N LEU A 182 -13.84 22.36 13.52
CA LEU A 182 -14.43 21.28 14.31
C LEU A 182 -14.35 19.94 13.57
N LEU A 183 -14.79 19.89 12.30
CA LEU A 183 -14.75 18.67 11.48
C LEU A 183 -13.30 18.19 11.29
N ALA A 184 -12.37 19.10 10.96
CA ALA A 184 -10.96 18.79 10.77
C ALA A 184 -10.23 18.39 12.08
N ALA A 185 -10.80 18.71 13.24
CA ALA A 185 -10.29 18.31 14.56
C ALA A 185 -11.09 17.17 15.19
N GLN A 186 -12.01 16.53 14.44
CA GLN A 186 -12.90 15.48 14.94
C GLN A 186 -13.64 15.91 16.22
N PHE A 187 -14.11 17.16 16.24
CA PHE A 187 -14.79 17.81 17.36
C PHE A 187 -13.96 17.91 18.66
N ASN A 188 -12.64 17.77 18.59
CA ASN A 188 -11.75 18.08 19.69
C ASN A 188 -11.71 19.61 19.93
N ILE A 189 -12.34 20.06 21.01
CA ILE A 189 -12.49 21.49 21.35
C ILE A 189 -11.14 22.18 21.59
N ALA A 190 -10.19 21.51 22.23
CA ALA A 190 -8.88 22.09 22.52
C ALA A 190 -8.10 22.33 21.22
N GLU A 191 -8.11 21.35 20.32
CA GLU A 191 -7.45 21.43 19.02
C GLU A 191 -8.14 22.44 18.09
N THR A 192 -9.48 22.49 18.10
CA THR A 192 -10.27 23.48 17.37
C THR A 192 -9.94 24.90 17.82
N ALA A 193 -9.91 25.14 19.14
CA ALA A 193 -9.57 26.44 19.72
C ALA A 193 -8.16 26.89 19.33
N ARG A 194 -7.20 25.95 19.36
CA ARG A 194 -5.81 26.18 18.92
C ARG A 194 -5.73 26.57 17.45
N LYS A 195 -6.40 25.81 16.56
CA LYS A 195 -6.43 26.09 15.10
C LYS A 195 -7.05 27.45 14.78
N LEU A 196 -8.11 27.84 15.50
CA LEU A 196 -8.81 29.11 15.29
C LEU A 196 -8.16 30.31 16.01
N GLY A 197 -7.16 30.08 16.87
CA GLY A 197 -6.55 31.14 17.69
C GLY A 197 -7.53 31.77 18.69
N VAL A 198 -8.50 31.01 19.19
CA VAL A 198 -9.53 31.50 20.13
C VAL A 198 -9.53 30.71 21.45
N ARG A 199 -10.26 31.21 22.45
CA ARG A 199 -10.46 30.48 23.71
C ARG A 199 -11.47 29.35 23.53
N ARG A 200 -11.32 28.26 24.29
CA ARG A 200 -12.26 27.12 24.27
C ARG A 200 -13.72 27.55 24.47
N GLN A 201 -13.98 28.52 25.34
CA GLN A 201 -15.34 29.04 25.58
C GLN A 201 -15.97 29.64 24.32
N SER A 202 -15.18 30.30 23.46
CA SER A 202 -15.67 30.80 22.18
C SER A 202 -16.04 29.67 21.23
N VAL A 203 -15.32 28.55 21.27
CA VAL A 203 -15.66 27.35 20.49
C VAL A 203 -16.95 26.73 21.01
N TYR A 204 -17.12 26.57 22.33
CA TYR A 204 -18.37 26.05 22.91
C TYR A 204 -19.58 26.88 22.52
N TYR A 205 -19.49 28.21 22.63
CA TYR A 205 -20.58 29.11 22.24
C TYR A 205 -20.94 28.98 20.75
N ARG A 206 -19.93 28.90 19.87
CA ARG A 206 -20.17 28.73 18.43
C ARG A 206 -20.68 27.33 18.09
N LEU A 207 -20.24 26.30 18.80
CA LEU A 207 -20.75 24.95 18.65
C LEU A 207 -22.23 24.89 19.04
N GLU A 208 -22.63 25.52 20.14
CA GLU A 208 -24.03 25.64 20.54
C GLU A 208 -24.88 26.33 19.46
N GLN A 209 -24.37 27.43 18.90
CA GLN A 209 -25.01 28.13 17.77
C GLN A 209 -25.15 27.22 16.54
N LEU A 210 -24.08 26.49 16.17
CA LEU A 210 -24.08 25.57 15.05
C LEU A 210 -25.07 24.41 15.29
N THR A 211 -25.10 23.81 16.48
CA THR A 211 -26.06 22.75 16.83
C THR A 211 -27.50 23.27 16.79
N GLY A 212 -27.75 24.49 17.28
CA GLY A 212 -29.08 25.11 17.20
C GLY A 212 -29.55 25.36 15.76
N MET A 213 -28.62 25.66 14.85
CA MET A 213 -28.93 25.95 13.44
C MET A 213 -28.96 24.71 12.55
N LEU A 214 -28.09 23.74 12.81
CA LEU A 214 -27.81 22.61 11.94
C LEU A 214 -28.29 21.27 12.53
N GLY A 215 -28.86 21.27 13.73
CA GLY A 215 -29.33 20.07 14.40
C GLY A 215 -28.20 19.27 15.05
N ASN A 216 -28.42 17.98 15.27
CA ASN A 216 -27.51 17.12 16.00
C ASN A 216 -26.18 16.93 15.25
N LEU A 217 -25.11 17.52 15.78
CA LEU A 217 -23.76 17.42 15.22
C LEU A 217 -22.96 16.22 15.74
N ASP A 218 -23.54 15.37 16.60
CA ASP A 218 -22.89 14.13 17.04
C ASP A 218 -23.10 12.96 16.08
N ASP A 219 -24.06 13.09 15.17
CA ASP A 219 -24.35 12.10 14.15
C ASP A 219 -23.29 12.08 13.02
N THR A 220 -22.80 10.89 12.69
CA THR A 220 -21.73 10.70 11.69
C THR A 220 -22.20 11.04 10.28
N GLU A 221 -23.43 10.66 9.92
CA GLU A 221 -24.00 10.95 8.59
C GLU A 221 -24.17 12.47 8.41
N ARG A 222 -24.64 13.16 9.46
CA ARG A 222 -24.74 14.62 9.48
C ARG A 222 -23.38 15.29 9.32
N ARG A 223 -22.35 14.84 10.05
CA ARG A 223 -20.98 15.37 9.92
C ARG A 223 -20.43 15.19 8.50
N LEU A 224 -20.67 14.04 7.88
CA LEU A 224 -20.25 13.77 6.51
C LEU A 224 -20.93 14.72 5.52
N GLY A 225 -22.25 14.89 5.65
CA GLY A 225 -23.02 15.83 4.81
C GLY A 225 -22.53 17.27 4.94
N LEU A 226 -22.24 17.72 6.17
CA LEU A 226 -21.69 19.06 6.43
C LEU A 226 -20.27 19.22 5.86
N TRP A 227 -19.42 18.20 5.96
CA TRP A 227 -18.08 18.22 5.38
C TRP A 227 -18.14 18.30 3.85
N ALA A 228 -18.97 17.48 3.21
CA ALA A 228 -19.20 17.55 1.76
C ALA A 228 -19.73 18.93 1.33
N ALA A 229 -20.64 19.53 2.10
CA ALA A 229 -21.18 20.86 1.81
C ALA A 229 -20.11 21.96 1.94
N LEU A 230 -19.20 21.87 2.91
CA LEU A 230 -18.07 22.80 3.02
C LEU A 230 -17.08 22.66 1.86
N GLU A 231 -16.76 21.44 1.45
CA GLU A 231 -15.90 21.20 0.29
C GLU A 231 -16.54 21.68 -1.02
N LEU A 232 -17.85 21.53 -1.17
CA LEU A 232 -18.59 22.07 -2.30
C LEU A 232 -18.60 23.60 -2.33
N LEU A 233 -18.65 24.27 -1.17
CA LEU A 233 -18.63 25.74 -1.07
C LEU A 233 -17.29 26.36 -1.51
N LYS A 234 -16.21 25.57 -1.48
CA LYS A 234 -14.85 26.00 -1.88
C LYS A 234 -14.60 25.90 -3.38
N ARG A 235 -15.47 25.19 -4.11
CA ARG A 235 -15.41 25.03 -5.56
C ARG A 235 -16.18 26.15 -6.25
#